data_AF-A0A414IX86-F1
#
_entry.id   AF-A0A414IX86-F1
#
_cell.length_a   1.000
_cell.length_b   1.000
_cell.length_c   1.000
_cell.angle_alpha   90.00
_cell.angle_beta   90.00
_cell.angle_gamma   90.00
#
_symmetry.space_group_name_H-M   'P 1'
#
loop_
_entity.id
_entity.type
_entity.pdbx_description
1 polymer ?
#
loop_
_entity_poly.entity_id
_entity_poly.type
_entity_poly.pdbx_seq_one_letter_code
_entity_poly.pdbx_strand_id
1 'polypeptide(L)'
;MDDTGIKREPVIRISSDRMEAFIMLPTVEEEYYYTVDEVLEAVNRNGVIYGINCEIISDMIEKRLMGREVLFAKGKPAVDGADGYFDFYFNSDLNHRPTVKSDGSVDYWSVHSVEVVKKGQTIANYCEPVAGEDGIDVLGKVIAAKKGKGLPPLVGRGFDKSVDGLTYTAAIDGKIERHKNRIIILPILEINGDVDVGTGNIDFVGDVVIHGSVKTGARIRAAKSITIDGVCEGCVLEAGNDLILRKGMIGMGKARIIVKGNLFAKFMEYTDVEVDGFVEADSAINCNVVSNDKVIFNGGHASIVGGKVYGCAGIEVQNLGNDAFIKTEVHVGVHKKIKIKIAELEKLVDQKQMLLNNINAGIKQIEQMMGSAADGMNLEEKKLALVRAKIEKTAELTEDKEELERLKGIVERSTGATVQVLEHVYPNVEVCINNLKLVTKEEFDKIEFKEKDKAVVMLSMK
;
A
#
# COMPACT_ATOMS: atom_id res chain seq x y z
N MET A 1 -46.65 22.84 -65.74
CA MET A 1 -47.42 22.50 -64.53
C MET A 1 -48.17 21.23 -64.90
N ASP A 2 -47.63 20.08 -64.52
CA ASP A 2 -48.37 18.82 -64.64
C ASP A 2 -49.27 18.70 -63.41
N ASP A 3 -50.57 18.60 -63.69
CA ASP A 3 -51.70 18.93 -62.81
C ASP A 3 -52.27 17.69 -62.11
N THR A 4 -51.42 16.77 -61.65
CA THR A 4 -51.83 15.57 -60.89
C THR A 4 -51.34 15.56 -59.44
N GLY A 5 -50.45 16.47 -59.03
CA GLY A 5 -49.96 16.54 -57.64
C GLY A 5 -49.17 15.31 -57.16
N ILE A 6 -48.96 14.29 -58.00
CA ILE A 6 -48.20 13.09 -57.68
C ILE A 6 -46.71 13.41 -57.84
N LYS A 7 -45.98 13.49 -56.72
CA LYS A 7 -44.53 13.60 -56.75
C LYS A 7 -43.93 12.29 -57.24
N ARG A 8 -43.35 12.31 -58.45
CA ARG A 8 -42.69 11.14 -59.07
C ARG A 8 -41.21 11.00 -58.67
N GLU A 9 -40.62 12.00 -58.02
CA GLU A 9 -39.19 11.98 -57.67
C GLU A 9 -38.89 11.00 -56.51
N PRO A 10 -37.89 10.10 -56.65
CA PRO A 10 -37.44 9.26 -55.54
C PRO A 10 -37.09 10.09 -54.31
N VAL A 11 -37.62 9.70 -53.15
CA VAL A 11 -37.38 10.42 -51.89
C VAL A 11 -36.23 9.74 -51.15
N ILE A 12 -35.20 10.52 -50.84
CA ILE A 12 -34.03 10.05 -50.09
C ILE A 12 -34.03 10.67 -48.72
N ARG A 13 -33.92 9.81 -47.70
CA ARG A 13 -33.79 10.22 -46.31
C ARG A 13 -32.47 9.70 -45.77
N ILE A 14 -31.64 10.61 -45.28
CA ILE A 14 -30.39 10.27 -44.62
C ILE A 14 -30.62 10.33 -43.11
N SER A 15 -30.12 9.35 -42.37
CA SER A 15 -30.17 9.34 -40.91
C SER A 15 -29.45 10.56 -40.33
N SER A 16 -29.81 10.98 -39.11
CA SER A 16 -29.21 12.16 -38.48
C SER A 16 -27.71 12.03 -38.24
N ASP A 17 -27.22 10.81 -38.02
CA ASP A 17 -25.81 10.47 -37.87
C ASP A 17 -25.08 10.26 -39.21
N ARG A 18 -25.83 10.33 -40.33
CA ARG A 18 -25.33 10.14 -41.71
C ARG A 18 -24.74 8.76 -41.99
N MET A 19 -25.02 7.77 -41.13
CA MET A 19 -24.52 6.41 -41.30
C MET A 19 -25.41 5.56 -42.20
N GLU A 20 -26.64 5.97 -42.44
CA GLU A 20 -27.62 5.20 -43.23
C GLU A 20 -28.37 6.12 -44.20
N ALA A 21 -28.56 5.65 -45.43
CA ALA A 21 -29.43 6.30 -46.40
C ALA A 21 -30.56 5.38 -46.82
N PHE A 22 -31.77 5.91 -46.78
CA PHE A 22 -33.01 5.24 -47.14
C PHE A 22 -33.57 5.87 -48.41
N ILE A 23 -34.11 5.03 -49.28
CA ILE A 23 -34.80 5.45 -50.50
C ILE A 23 -36.22 4.95 -50.47
N MET A 24 -37.14 5.79 -50.91
CA MET A 24 -38.54 5.44 -51.13
C MET A 24 -38.94 5.88 -52.53
N LEU A 25 -39.43 4.93 -53.32
CA LEU A 25 -40.02 5.19 -54.63
C LEU A 25 -41.50 5.54 -54.43
N PRO A 26 -41.96 6.76 -54.78
CA PRO A 26 -43.36 7.11 -54.74
C PRO A 26 -44.23 6.16 -55.56
N THR A 27 -45.49 6.01 -55.17
CA THR A 27 -46.47 5.27 -55.98
C THR A 27 -46.77 6.06 -57.26
N VAL A 28 -46.67 5.38 -58.39
CA VAL A 28 -46.88 5.94 -59.74
C VAL A 28 -47.99 5.19 -60.47
N GLU A 29 -48.41 5.72 -61.62
CA GLU A 29 -49.35 5.06 -62.54
C GLU A 29 -48.78 3.74 -63.08
N GLU A 30 -49.66 2.80 -63.49
CA GLU A 30 -49.25 1.45 -63.89
C GLU A 30 -48.30 1.42 -65.10
N GLU A 31 -48.39 2.42 -65.99
CA GLU A 31 -47.56 2.55 -67.19
C GLU A 31 -46.17 3.15 -66.92
N TYR A 32 -45.91 3.70 -65.74
CA TYR A 32 -44.61 4.29 -65.41
C TYR A 32 -43.66 3.28 -64.74
N TYR A 33 -42.38 3.33 -65.11
CA TYR A 33 -41.32 2.52 -64.54
C TYR A 33 -40.13 3.40 -64.23
N TYR A 34 -39.66 3.35 -62.99
CA TYR A 34 -38.38 3.94 -62.62
C TYR A 34 -37.25 3.22 -63.34
N THR A 35 -36.32 3.98 -63.90
CA THR A 35 -35.06 3.45 -64.42
C THR A 35 -33.97 3.51 -63.35
N VAL A 36 -32.96 2.64 -63.47
CA VAL A 36 -31.79 2.66 -62.57
C VAL A 36 -31.09 4.02 -62.65
N ASP A 37 -31.00 4.61 -63.83
CA ASP A 37 -30.36 5.93 -64.04
C ASP A 37 -31.12 7.06 -63.32
N GLU A 38 -32.45 7.11 -63.43
CA GLU A 38 -33.28 8.10 -62.70
C GLU A 38 -33.10 7.98 -61.17
N VAL A 39 -33.03 6.75 -60.67
CA VAL A 39 -32.85 6.49 -59.24
C VAL A 39 -31.43 6.87 -58.79
N LEU A 40 -30.40 6.51 -59.56
CA LEU A 40 -29.01 6.88 -59.25
C LEU A 40 -28.77 8.38 -59.38
N GLU A 41 -29.43 9.08 -60.30
CA GLU A 41 -29.41 10.55 -60.37
C GLU A 41 -29.98 11.16 -59.09
N ALA A 42 -31.09 10.64 -58.57
CA ALA A 42 -31.66 11.10 -57.30
C ALA A 42 -30.70 10.83 -56.12
N VAL A 43 -30.05 9.66 -56.10
CA VAL A 43 -29.02 9.29 -55.10
C VAL A 43 -27.85 10.27 -55.11
N ASN A 44 -27.30 10.55 -56.29
CA ASN A 44 -26.21 11.50 -56.47
C ASN A 44 -26.64 12.94 -56.13
N ARG A 45 -27.85 13.37 -56.50
CA ARG A 45 -28.38 14.71 -56.20
C ARG A 45 -28.54 14.95 -54.70
N ASN A 46 -28.81 13.91 -53.94
CA ASN A 46 -28.88 13.96 -52.46
C ASN A 46 -27.52 13.72 -51.78
N GLY A 47 -26.44 13.58 -52.56
CA GLY A 47 -25.06 13.55 -52.07
C GLY A 47 -24.62 12.21 -51.47
N VAL A 48 -25.39 11.14 -51.62
CA VAL A 48 -25.01 9.81 -51.16
C VAL A 48 -24.00 9.23 -52.14
N ILE A 49 -22.77 8.99 -51.70
CA ILE A 49 -21.64 8.59 -52.56
C ILE A 49 -20.86 7.38 -52.03
N TYR A 50 -21.16 6.91 -50.81
CA TYR A 50 -20.48 5.78 -50.19
C TYR A 50 -21.46 4.70 -49.72
N GLY A 51 -21.02 3.45 -49.82
CA GLY A 51 -21.75 2.30 -49.25
C GLY A 51 -23.06 1.96 -49.95
N ILE A 52 -23.25 2.45 -51.17
CA ILE A 52 -24.44 2.21 -52.00
C ILE A 52 -24.49 0.74 -52.41
N ASN A 53 -25.62 0.10 -52.15
CA ASN A 53 -25.92 -1.24 -52.62
C ASN A 53 -26.82 -1.17 -53.86
N CYS A 54 -26.21 -1.29 -55.03
CA CYS A 54 -26.92 -1.24 -56.31
C CYS A 54 -27.89 -2.41 -56.51
N GLU A 55 -27.63 -3.58 -55.91
CA GLU A 55 -28.53 -4.73 -56.01
C GLU A 55 -29.87 -4.44 -55.34
N ILE A 56 -29.86 -3.77 -54.18
CA ILE A 56 -31.09 -3.35 -53.49
C ILE A 56 -31.90 -2.38 -54.37
N ILE A 57 -31.23 -1.45 -55.04
CA ILE A 57 -31.88 -0.48 -55.94
C ILE A 57 -32.53 -1.20 -57.13
N SER A 58 -31.79 -2.10 -57.79
CA SER A 58 -32.31 -2.91 -58.90
C SER A 58 -33.50 -3.76 -58.47
N ASP A 59 -33.39 -4.43 -57.32
CA ASP A 59 -34.47 -5.25 -56.74
C ASP A 59 -35.74 -4.42 -56.46
N MET A 60 -35.59 -3.20 -55.96
CA MET A 60 -36.72 -2.31 -55.69
C MET A 60 -37.46 -1.92 -56.98
N ILE A 61 -36.72 -1.68 -58.06
CA ILE A 61 -37.27 -1.32 -59.37
C ILE A 61 -37.96 -2.53 -60.00
N GLU A 62 -37.28 -3.68 -60.08
CA GLU A 62 -37.80 -4.90 -60.69
C GLU A 62 -39.04 -5.44 -59.97
N LYS A 63 -39.02 -5.44 -58.64
CA LYS A 63 -40.13 -5.95 -57.81
C LYS A 63 -41.19 -4.88 -57.53
N ARG A 64 -41.07 -3.68 -58.11
CA ARG A 64 -41.97 -2.54 -57.92
C ARG A 64 -42.28 -2.25 -56.44
N LEU A 65 -41.24 -2.19 -55.61
CA LEU A 65 -41.35 -1.89 -54.18
C LEU A 65 -41.58 -0.38 -53.96
N MET A 66 -42.84 0.04 -54.09
CA MET A 66 -43.26 1.45 -53.95
C MET A 66 -43.82 1.78 -52.56
N GLY A 67 -43.73 3.04 -52.15
CA GLY A 67 -44.31 3.57 -50.91
C GLY A 67 -43.65 3.03 -49.63
N ARG A 68 -42.50 2.37 -49.74
CA ARG A 68 -41.74 1.82 -48.61
C ARG A 68 -40.32 2.38 -48.61
N GLU A 69 -39.83 2.76 -47.44
CA GLU A 69 -38.43 3.10 -47.25
C GLU A 69 -37.58 1.84 -47.21
N VAL A 70 -36.49 1.83 -47.97
CA VAL A 70 -35.51 0.73 -47.99
C VAL A 70 -34.13 1.31 -47.77
N LEU A 71 -33.37 0.67 -46.88
CA LEU A 71 -31.98 1.00 -46.60
C LEU A 71 -31.12 0.56 -47.78
N PHE A 72 -30.57 1.51 -48.52
CA PHE A 72 -29.82 1.24 -49.75
C PHE A 72 -28.34 1.65 -49.64
N ALA A 73 -27.96 2.44 -48.63
CA ALA A 73 -26.55 2.74 -48.38
C ALA A 73 -26.19 2.76 -46.89
N LYS A 74 -24.98 2.28 -46.56
CA LYS A 74 -24.42 2.28 -45.20
C LYS A 74 -22.99 2.82 -45.17
N GLY A 75 -22.74 3.76 -44.27
CA GLY A 75 -21.39 4.22 -43.94
C GLY A 75 -20.57 3.14 -43.23
N LYS A 76 -19.25 3.33 -43.17
CA LYS A 76 -18.34 2.53 -42.33
C LYS A 76 -18.09 3.30 -41.02
N PRO A 77 -18.51 2.82 -39.85
CA PRO A 77 -18.25 3.53 -38.60
C PRO A 77 -16.74 3.57 -38.29
N ALA A 78 -16.29 4.63 -37.61
CA ALA A 78 -14.93 4.71 -37.10
C ALA A 78 -14.73 3.73 -35.94
N VAL A 79 -13.52 3.17 -35.84
CA VAL A 79 -13.13 2.28 -34.75
C VAL A 79 -12.03 2.96 -33.96
N ASP A 80 -12.33 3.40 -32.73
CA ASP A 80 -11.35 4.02 -31.84
C ASP A 80 -10.20 3.02 -31.56
N GLY A 81 -8.97 3.54 -31.53
CA GLY A 81 -7.78 2.79 -31.17
C GLY A 81 -7.73 2.48 -29.67
N ALA A 82 -6.91 1.50 -29.30
CA ALA A 82 -6.71 1.10 -27.90
C ALA A 82 -5.46 1.78 -27.31
N ASP A 83 -5.57 2.28 -26.09
CA ASP A 83 -4.43 2.83 -25.35
C ASP A 83 -3.40 1.72 -25.02
N GLY A 84 -2.13 2.09 -25.02
CA GLY A 84 -1.06 1.20 -24.60
C GLY A 84 -1.09 0.99 -23.09
N TYR A 85 -0.70 -0.19 -22.64
CA TYR A 85 -0.70 -0.54 -21.22
C TYR A 85 0.49 -1.46 -20.88
N PHE A 86 0.80 -1.55 -19.59
CA PHE A 86 1.77 -2.52 -19.10
C PHE A 86 1.05 -3.73 -18.54
N ASP A 87 1.41 -4.91 -19.01
CA ASP A 87 1.05 -6.20 -18.44
C ASP A 87 2.14 -6.61 -17.44
N PHE A 88 1.78 -6.82 -16.18
CA PHE A 88 2.75 -7.07 -15.09
C PHE A 88 2.71 -8.53 -14.66
N TYR A 89 3.88 -9.16 -14.53
CA TYR A 89 4.02 -10.58 -14.17
C TYR A 89 4.49 -10.79 -12.73
N PHE A 90 4.08 -9.90 -11.83
CA PHE A 90 4.35 -10.00 -10.40
C PHE A 90 3.19 -9.39 -9.62
N ASN A 91 2.97 -9.87 -8.40
CA ASN A 91 1.94 -9.28 -7.56
C ASN A 91 2.40 -7.94 -6.97
N SER A 92 1.66 -6.88 -7.28
CA SER A 92 1.91 -5.54 -6.71
C SER A 92 1.03 -5.23 -5.51
N ASP A 93 -0.08 -5.96 -5.34
CA ASP A 93 -1.06 -5.77 -4.26
C ASP A 93 -0.81 -6.82 -3.19
N LEU A 94 0.16 -6.51 -2.33
CA LEU A 94 0.61 -7.36 -1.25
C LEU A 94 -0.22 -7.11 0.02
N ASN A 95 -0.73 -8.18 0.62
CA ASN A 95 -1.35 -8.11 1.94
C ASN A 95 -0.26 -8.05 3.01
N HIS A 96 -0.15 -6.90 3.68
CA HIS A 96 0.83 -6.65 4.74
C HIS A 96 0.36 -7.08 6.13
N ARG A 97 -0.88 -7.59 6.25
CA ARG A 97 -1.49 -8.03 7.50
C ARG A 97 -2.12 -9.41 7.36
N PRO A 98 -2.05 -10.29 8.37
CA PRO A 98 -2.74 -11.58 8.34
C PRO A 98 -4.24 -11.40 8.14
N THR A 99 -4.86 -12.37 7.46
CA THR A 99 -6.31 -12.42 7.27
C THR A 99 -6.93 -13.22 8.40
N VAL A 100 -7.92 -12.63 9.08
CA VAL A 100 -8.77 -13.36 10.04
C VAL A 100 -9.86 -14.09 9.26
N LYS A 101 -9.95 -15.41 9.44
CA LYS A 101 -10.95 -16.26 8.79
C LYS A 101 -12.31 -16.14 9.47
N SER A 102 -13.36 -16.61 8.81
CA SER A 102 -14.73 -16.61 9.35
C SER A 102 -14.90 -17.45 10.62
N ASP A 103 -14.03 -18.42 10.87
CA ASP A 103 -13.99 -19.24 12.09
C ASP A 103 -13.18 -18.58 13.22
N GLY A 104 -12.65 -17.36 13.01
CA GLY A 104 -11.84 -16.63 13.97
C GLY A 104 -10.34 -16.99 13.98
N SER A 105 -9.91 -18.01 13.21
CA SER A 105 -8.48 -18.34 13.09
C SER A 105 -7.73 -17.33 12.20
N VAL A 106 -6.45 -17.11 12.47
CA VAL A 106 -5.61 -16.16 11.72
C VAL A 106 -4.73 -16.91 10.70
N ASP A 107 -4.77 -16.48 9.45
CA ASP A 107 -3.92 -17.02 8.38
C ASP A 107 -2.64 -16.20 8.21
N TYR A 108 -1.58 -16.57 8.90
CA TYR A 108 -0.27 -15.93 8.75
C TYR A 108 0.41 -16.24 7.41
N TRP A 109 -0.08 -17.21 6.62
CA TRP A 109 0.39 -17.45 5.25
C TRP A 109 -0.18 -16.46 4.25
N SER A 110 -1.35 -15.88 4.56
CA SER A 110 -1.95 -14.82 3.73
C SER A 110 -1.12 -13.54 3.69
N VAL A 111 -0.19 -13.35 4.63
CA VAL A 111 0.78 -12.26 4.59
C VAL A 111 1.78 -12.52 3.46
N HIS A 112 1.57 -11.85 2.35
CA HIS A 112 2.49 -11.82 1.22
C HIS A 112 3.34 -10.56 1.36
N SER A 113 4.21 -10.49 2.37
CA SER A 113 5.02 -9.28 2.64
C SER A 113 6.09 -9.01 1.58
N VAL A 114 6.43 -10.04 0.80
CA VAL A 114 7.52 -10.01 -0.18
C VAL A 114 7.08 -10.75 -1.44
N GLU A 115 7.03 -10.03 -2.56
CA GLU A 115 7.05 -10.62 -3.89
C GLU A 115 8.51 -10.72 -4.33
N VAL A 116 8.98 -11.92 -4.67
CA VAL A 116 10.37 -12.17 -5.07
C VAL A 116 10.44 -12.43 -6.56
N VAL A 117 11.41 -11.81 -7.23
CA VAL A 117 11.75 -12.08 -8.63
C VAL A 117 13.18 -12.60 -8.72
N LYS A 118 13.43 -13.48 -9.69
CA LYS A 118 14.78 -13.95 -10.02
C LYS A 118 15.37 -13.12 -11.15
N LYS A 119 16.70 -12.94 -11.15
CA LYS A 119 17.43 -12.27 -12.22
C LYS A 119 17.10 -12.92 -13.56
N GLY A 120 16.74 -12.09 -14.54
CA GLY A 120 16.31 -12.50 -15.88
C GLY A 120 14.82 -12.78 -16.00
N GLN A 121 14.06 -12.85 -14.91
CA GLN A 121 12.61 -12.99 -14.94
C GLN A 121 11.96 -11.77 -15.60
N THR A 122 11.04 -12.00 -16.53
CA THR A 122 10.18 -10.95 -17.09
C THR A 122 9.25 -10.42 -16.01
N ILE A 123 9.29 -9.11 -15.77
CA ILE A 123 8.47 -8.45 -14.75
C ILE A 123 7.31 -7.65 -15.36
N ALA A 124 7.48 -7.16 -16.59
CA ALA A 124 6.41 -6.48 -17.31
C ALA A 124 6.64 -6.51 -18.82
N ASN A 125 5.55 -6.53 -19.57
CA ASN A 125 5.53 -6.28 -21.01
C ASN A 125 4.72 -5.01 -21.30
N TYR A 126 5.20 -4.18 -22.20
CA TYR A 126 4.48 -3.03 -22.71
C TYR A 126 3.70 -3.44 -23.97
N CYS A 127 2.38 -3.35 -23.90
CA CYS A 127 1.49 -3.47 -25.03
C CYS A 127 1.35 -2.09 -25.68
N GLU A 128 1.84 -1.97 -26.90
CA GLU A 128 1.80 -0.70 -27.65
C GLU A 128 0.36 -0.26 -27.97
N PRO A 129 0.10 1.06 -28.06
CA PRO A 129 -1.21 1.56 -28.45
C PRO A 129 -1.56 1.12 -29.88
N VAL A 130 -2.82 0.77 -30.09
CA VAL A 130 -3.36 0.41 -31.40
C VAL A 130 -3.95 1.66 -32.05
N ALA A 131 -3.61 1.90 -33.32
CA ALA A 131 -4.22 2.99 -34.08
C ALA A 131 -5.70 2.69 -34.35
N GLY A 132 -6.55 3.71 -34.25
CA GLY A 132 -7.93 3.61 -34.68
C GLY A 132 -8.04 3.57 -36.21
N GLU A 133 -9.17 3.05 -36.70
CA GLU A 133 -9.52 3.09 -38.12
C GLU A 133 -10.57 4.17 -38.36
N ASP A 134 -10.24 5.14 -39.22
CA ASP A 134 -11.20 6.16 -39.63
C ASP A 134 -12.41 5.52 -40.34
N GLY A 135 -13.58 6.05 -40.02
CA GLY A 135 -14.84 5.73 -40.68
C GLY A 135 -15.13 6.67 -41.84
N ILE A 136 -16.23 6.41 -42.53
CA ILE A 136 -16.75 7.26 -43.61
C ILE A 136 -18.28 7.18 -43.61
N ASP A 137 -18.94 8.33 -43.62
CA ASP A 137 -20.40 8.42 -43.67
C ASP A 137 -20.93 8.20 -45.11
N VAL A 138 -22.25 8.07 -45.29
CA VAL A 138 -22.84 7.82 -46.63
C VAL A 138 -22.63 8.99 -47.61
N LEU A 139 -22.28 10.18 -47.11
CA LEU A 139 -21.96 11.38 -47.88
C LEU A 139 -20.46 11.47 -48.24
N GLY A 140 -19.67 10.46 -47.86
CA GLY A 140 -18.23 10.39 -48.10
C GLY A 140 -17.38 11.25 -47.17
N LYS A 141 -17.94 11.76 -46.06
CA LYS A 141 -17.18 12.49 -45.06
C LYS A 141 -16.46 11.52 -44.13
N VAL A 142 -15.16 11.73 -43.97
CA VAL A 142 -14.32 10.96 -43.03
C VAL A 142 -14.75 11.23 -41.59
N ILE A 143 -14.92 10.14 -40.82
CA ILE A 143 -15.17 10.15 -39.39
C ILE A 143 -13.86 9.75 -38.71
N ALA A 144 -13.15 10.71 -38.13
CA ALA A 144 -11.84 10.46 -37.53
C ALA A 144 -11.95 9.56 -36.29
N ALA A 145 -11.17 8.48 -36.25
CA ALA A 145 -11.03 7.64 -35.07
C ALA A 145 -10.08 8.28 -34.06
N LYS A 146 -10.30 8.00 -32.77
CA LYS A 146 -9.32 8.36 -31.74
C LYS A 146 -8.12 7.44 -31.84
N LYS A 147 -6.92 8.03 -31.78
CA LYS A 147 -5.68 7.26 -31.67
C LYS A 147 -5.48 6.83 -30.22
N GLY A 148 -5.09 5.57 -30.02
CA GLY A 148 -4.62 5.10 -28.73
C GLY A 148 -3.42 5.92 -28.24
N LYS A 149 -3.36 6.17 -26.95
CA LYS A 149 -2.26 6.89 -26.28
C LYS A 149 -1.26 5.89 -25.72
N GLY A 150 0.03 6.17 -25.94
CA GLY A 150 1.10 5.41 -25.32
C GLY A 150 1.37 5.84 -23.87
N LEU A 151 2.05 4.98 -23.12
CA LEU A 151 2.55 5.28 -21.78
C LEU A 151 4.06 5.54 -21.79
N PRO A 152 4.57 6.39 -20.87
CA PRO A 152 6.00 6.54 -20.69
C PRO A 152 6.63 5.24 -20.16
N PRO A 153 7.92 4.97 -20.46
CA PRO A 153 8.63 3.82 -19.91
C PRO A 153 8.57 3.74 -18.38
N LEU A 154 8.58 2.52 -17.85
CA LEU A 154 8.72 2.30 -16.41
C LEU A 154 10.06 2.86 -15.92
N VAL A 155 10.06 3.46 -14.73
CA VAL A 155 11.26 4.03 -14.12
C VAL A 155 11.62 3.30 -12.83
N GLY A 156 12.89 3.37 -12.42
CA GLY A 156 13.32 2.85 -11.12
C GLY A 156 14.65 2.11 -11.18
N ARG A 157 14.81 1.04 -10.38
CA ARG A 157 16.09 0.34 -10.23
C ARG A 157 15.92 -1.17 -10.06
N GLY A 158 16.96 -1.91 -10.43
CA GLY A 158 17.04 -3.35 -10.25
C GLY A 158 16.38 -4.16 -11.36
N PHE A 159 15.95 -3.52 -12.46
CA PHE A 159 15.45 -4.14 -13.67
C PHE A 159 16.11 -3.50 -14.90
N ASP A 160 16.13 -4.24 -16.00
CA ASP A 160 16.59 -3.80 -17.31
C ASP A 160 15.40 -3.69 -18.28
N LYS A 161 15.56 -2.86 -19.30
CA LYS A 161 14.61 -2.73 -20.42
C LYS A 161 15.25 -3.27 -21.69
N SER A 162 14.50 -4.05 -22.46
CA SER A 162 14.91 -4.52 -23.79
C SER A 162 15.18 -3.36 -24.76
N VAL A 163 15.92 -3.65 -25.83
CA VAL A 163 16.32 -2.67 -26.86
C VAL A 163 15.12 -2.06 -27.57
N ASP A 164 14.10 -2.87 -27.86
CA ASP A 164 12.82 -2.44 -28.45
C ASP A 164 11.94 -1.66 -27.45
N GLY A 165 12.27 -1.71 -26.16
CA GLY A 165 11.52 -1.04 -25.10
C GLY A 165 10.23 -1.71 -24.67
N LEU A 166 9.97 -2.93 -25.13
CA LEU A 166 8.73 -3.66 -24.89
C LEU A 166 8.79 -4.59 -23.66
N THR A 167 9.96 -5.13 -23.34
CA THR A 167 10.12 -6.13 -22.27
C THR A 167 10.98 -5.58 -21.14
N TYR A 168 10.53 -5.80 -19.91
CA TYR A 168 11.24 -5.43 -18.69
C TYR A 168 11.60 -6.69 -17.92
N THR A 169 12.87 -6.84 -17.56
CA THR A 169 13.39 -8.04 -16.87
C THR A 169 14.13 -7.67 -15.60
N ALA A 170 14.06 -8.50 -14.57
CA ALA A 170 14.80 -8.28 -13.32
C ALA A 170 16.31 -8.37 -13.56
N ALA A 171 17.07 -7.38 -13.09
CA ALA A 171 18.54 -7.33 -13.23
C ALA A 171 19.25 -8.07 -12.09
N ILE A 172 18.55 -8.29 -10.97
CA ILE A 172 19.03 -8.96 -9.76
C ILE A 172 17.93 -9.86 -9.19
N ASP A 173 18.33 -10.85 -8.40
CA ASP A 173 17.40 -11.53 -7.48
C ASP A 173 16.98 -10.53 -6.40
N GLY A 174 15.68 -10.44 -6.11
CA GLY A 174 15.24 -9.46 -5.13
C GLY A 174 13.75 -9.36 -4.90
N LYS A 175 13.41 -8.62 -3.84
CA LYS A 175 12.05 -8.16 -3.55
C LYS A 175 11.67 -7.10 -4.57
N ILE A 176 10.57 -7.32 -5.30
CA ILE A 176 10.01 -6.33 -6.23
C ILE A 176 8.93 -5.51 -5.55
N GLU A 177 9.01 -4.19 -5.70
CA GLU A 177 8.02 -3.24 -5.20
C GLU A 177 7.63 -2.28 -6.32
N ARG A 178 6.33 -1.99 -6.44
CA ARG A 178 5.80 -1.05 -7.43
C ARG A 178 5.03 0.08 -6.76
N HIS A 179 5.37 1.30 -7.12
CA HIS A 179 4.62 2.50 -6.77
C HIS A 179 4.28 3.28 -8.06
N LYS A 180 3.03 3.14 -8.53
CA LYS A 180 2.55 3.72 -9.80
C LYS A 180 3.39 3.24 -11.00
N ASN A 181 4.20 4.12 -11.59
CA ASN A 181 5.09 3.80 -12.73
C ASN A 181 6.55 3.54 -12.30
N ARG A 182 6.80 3.44 -10.99
CA ARG A 182 8.13 3.21 -10.43
C ARG A 182 8.25 1.78 -9.92
N ILE A 183 9.22 1.02 -10.43
CA ILE A 183 9.55 -0.33 -9.96
C ILE A 183 10.92 -0.30 -9.28
N ILE A 184 11.02 -0.93 -8.11
CA ILE A 184 12.26 -1.07 -7.38
C ILE A 184 12.44 -2.56 -7.05
N ILE A 185 13.56 -3.14 -7.48
CA ILE A 185 13.99 -4.46 -7.02
C ILE A 185 15.14 -4.29 -6.03
N LEU A 186 14.99 -4.87 -4.84
CA LEU A 186 15.92 -4.76 -3.72
C LEU A 186 16.52 -6.13 -3.38
N PRO A 187 17.81 -6.21 -3.02
CA PRO A 187 18.41 -7.47 -2.59
C PRO A 187 17.65 -8.10 -1.41
N ILE A 188 17.47 -9.40 -1.51
CA ILE A 188 16.87 -10.25 -0.47
C ILE A 188 17.81 -11.40 -0.15
N LEU A 189 17.86 -11.82 1.11
CA LEU A 189 18.54 -13.03 1.52
C LEU A 189 17.49 -14.12 1.76
N GLU A 190 17.47 -15.12 0.87
CA GLU A 190 16.53 -16.24 0.91
C GLU A 190 17.27 -17.51 1.32
N ILE A 191 16.82 -18.15 2.42
CA ILE A 191 17.42 -19.37 2.96
C ILE A 191 16.39 -20.49 2.89
N ASN A 192 16.67 -21.46 2.01
CA ASN A 192 15.86 -22.66 1.82
C ASN A 192 16.27 -23.75 2.82
N GLY A 193 15.95 -23.56 4.10
CA GLY A 193 16.27 -24.51 5.16
C GLY A 193 16.27 -23.90 6.55
N ASP A 194 16.65 -24.71 7.53
CA ASP A 194 16.79 -24.30 8.92
C ASP A 194 18.06 -23.44 9.10
N VAL A 195 17.99 -22.48 10.02
CA VAL A 195 19.14 -21.68 10.47
C VAL A 195 19.50 -22.10 11.88
N ASP A 196 20.74 -22.54 12.05
CA ASP A 196 21.29 -22.95 13.34
C ASP A 196 22.63 -22.25 13.63
N VAL A 197 23.25 -22.58 14.76
CA VAL A 197 24.56 -22.02 15.14
C VAL A 197 25.65 -22.38 14.13
N GLY A 198 25.52 -23.50 13.42
CA GLY A 198 26.43 -23.93 12.36
C GLY A 198 26.31 -23.07 11.09
N THR A 199 25.09 -22.60 10.79
CA THR A 199 24.81 -21.64 9.70
C THR A 199 25.43 -20.26 10.00
N GLY A 200 25.55 -19.93 11.29
CA GLY A 200 26.14 -18.69 11.78
C GLY A 200 25.12 -17.56 11.95
N ASN A 201 25.57 -16.45 12.52
CA ASN A 201 24.73 -15.26 12.69
C ASN A 201 24.49 -14.59 11.33
N ILE A 202 23.25 -14.16 11.10
CA ILE A 202 22.86 -13.45 9.88
C ILE A 202 22.82 -11.96 10.18
N ASP A 203 23.51 -11.17 9.35
CA ASP A 203 23.47 -9.71 9.37
C ASP A 203 23.34 -9.20 7.94
N PHE A 204 22.14 -8.74 7.57
CA PHE A 204 21.81 -8.42 6.18
C PHE A 204 21.20 -7.03 6.04
N VAL A 205 21.66 -6.28 5.03
CA VAL A 205 21.23 -4.90 4.76
C VAL A 205 19.86 -4.79 4.07
N GLY A 206 19.27 -5.92 3.69
CA GLY A 206 17.95 -6.00 3.04
C GLY A 206 16.96 -6.83 3.85
N ASP A 207 15.97 -7.39 3.16
CA ASP A 207 14.98 -8.31 3.74
C ASP A 207 15.56 -9.73 3.85
N VAL A 208 15.20 -10.47 4.91
CA VAL A 208 15.62 -11.87 5.12
C VAL A 208 14.39 -12.77 5.13
N VAL A 209 14.41 -13.83 4.33
CA VAL A 209 13.35 -14.85 4.28
C VAL A 209 13.96 -16.22 4.57
N ILE A 210 13.40 -16.91 5.55
CA ILE A 210 13.85 -18.25 5.97
C ILE A 210 12.67 -19.21 5.86
N HIS A 211 12.79 -20.19 4.97
CA HIS A 211 11.76 -21.19 4.73
C HIS A 211 11.77 -22.35 5.73
N GLY A 212 12.80 -22.43 6.58
CA GLY A 212 12.90 -23.39 7.69
C GLY A 212 12.72 -22.75 9.06
N SER A 213 13.13 -23.49 10.08
CA SER A 213 13.10 -23.10 11.50
C SER A 213 14.39 -22.38 11.91
N VAL A 214 14.30 -21.53 12.93
CA VAL A 214 15.48 -20.88 13.52
C VAL A 214 15.76 -21.52 14.87
N LYS A 215 16.91 -22.17 14.99
CA LYS A 215 17.28 -22.96 16.17
C LYS A 215 17.95 -22.12 17.25
N THR A 216 18.01 -22.70 18.45
CA THR A 216 18.54 -22.05 19.65
C THR A 216 19.95 -21.51 19.44
N GLY A 217 20.17 -20.28 19.86
CA GLY A 217 21.47 -19.61 19.81
C GLY A 217 21.79 -18.89 18.50
N ALA A 218 20.95 -19.01 17.46
CA ALA A 218 21.09 -18.20 16.26
C ALA A 218 20.73 -16.72 16.54
N ARG A 219 21.44 -15.79 15.89
CA ARG A 219 21.10 -14.37 15.86
C ARG A 219 20.91 -13.91 14.43
N ILE A 220 19.77 -13.30 14.16
CA ILE A 220 19.38 -12.82 12.84
C ILE A 220 19.06 -11.34 12.95
N ARG A 221 19.81 -10.53 12.19
CA ARG A 221 19.61 -9.10 12.06
C ARG A 221 19.37 -8.75 10.60
N ALA A 222 18.25 -8.09 10.33
CA ALA A 222 17.95 -7.51 9.03
C ALA A 222 17.74 -6.01 9.19
N ALA A 223 18.37 -5.20 8.34
CA ALA A 223 18.12 -3.77 8.31
C ALA A 223 16.69 -3.43 7.83
N LYS A 224 16.00 -4.39 7.20
CA LYS A 224 14.58 -4.29 6.83
C LYS A 224 13.75 -5.36 7.54
N SER A 225 13.00 -6.16 6.81
CA SER A 225 12.01 -7.09 7.35
C SER A 225 12.59 -8.50 7.46
N ILE A 226 12.06 -9.29 8.39
CA ILE A 226 12.38 -10.71 8.53
C ILE A 226 11.08 -11.51 8.37
N THR A 227 11.09 -12.54 7.54
CA THR A 227 9.98 -13.52 7.43
C THR A 227 10.52 -14.92 7.69
N ILE A 228 9.88 -15.64 8.62
CA ILE A 228 10.26 -17.01 9.00
C ILE A 228 9.04 -17.91 8.91
N ASP A 229 9.15 -18.97 8.09
CA ASP A 229 8.06 -19.93 7.85
C ASP A 229 8.04 -21.07 8.90
N GLY A 230 9.19 -21.37 9.49
CA GLY A 230 9.36 -22.38 10.54
C GLY A 230 9.09 -21.85 11.96
N VAL A 231 9.44 -22.67 12.95
CA VAL A 231 9.35 -22.29 14.38
C VAL A 231 10.67 -21.64 14.78
N CYS A 232 10.60 -20.62 15.63
CA CYS A 232 11.78 -20.02 16.24
C CYS A 232 11.97 -20.56 17.66
N GLU A 233 13.18 -20.98 17.99
CA GLU A 233 13.51 -21.56 19.28
C GLU A 233 14.71 -20.81 19.87
N GLY A 234 14.56 -20.17 21.03
CA GLY A 234 15.68 -19.61 21.81
C GLY A 234 16.67 -18.74 21.02
N CYS A 235 16.19 -17.94 20.07
CA CYS A 235 17.01 -17.13 19.16
C CYS A 235 16.79 -15.63 19.34
N VAL A 236 17.68 -14.83 18.76
CA VAL A 236 17.59 -13.35 18.78
C VAL A 236 17.25 -12.84 17.38
N LEU A 237 16.13 -12.14 17.26
CA LEU A 237 15.63 -11.59 16.00
C LEU A 237 15.58 -10.06 16.09
N GLU A 238 16.26 -9.39 15.17
CA GLU A 238 16.34 -7.93 15.07
C GLU A 238 15.92 -7.47 13.67
N ALA A 239 14.74 -6.85 13.54
CA ALA A 239 14.20 -6.36 12.28
C ALA A 239 14.07 -4.83 12.27
N GLY A 240 14.65 -4.18 11.26
CA GLY A 240 14.54 -2.73 11.03
C GLY A 240 13.19 -2.27 10.49
N ASN A 241 12.37 -3.18 9.96
CA ASN A 241 10.96 -2.98 9.62
C ASN A 241 10.12 -4.04 10.33
N ASP A 242 9.28 -4.80 9.61
CA ASP A 242 8.37 -5.78 10.18
C ASP A 242 9.04 -7.14 10.42
N LEU A 243 8.56 -7.87 11.43
CA LEU A 243 8.92 -9.28 11.68
C LEU A 243 7.66 -10.14 11.54
N ILE A 244 7.71 -11.13 10.65
CA ILE A 244 6.62 -12.08 10.42
C ILE A 244 7.10 -13.47 10.80
N LEU A 245 6.55 -14.00 11.88
CA LEU A 245 6.67 -15.40 12.28
C LEU A 245 5.38 -16.11 11.85
N ARG A 246 5.43 -16.92 10.79
CA ARG A 246 4.23 -17.64 10.33
C ARG A 246 3.77 -18.71 11.32
N LYS A 247 4.69 -19.16 12.16
CA LYS A 247 4.43 -19.98 13.34
C LYS A 247 4.72 -19.12 14.59
N GLY A 248 5.44 -19.65 15.56
CA GLY A 248 5.68 -18.93 16.81
C GLY A 248 7.12 -18.99 17.28
N MET A 249 7.34 -18.34 18.43
CA MET A 249 8.59 -18.32 19.16
C MET A 249 8.45 -19.14 20.44
N ILE A 250 9.37 -20.09 20.66
CA ILE A 250 9.57 -20.81 21.91
C ILE A 250 10.87 -20.30 22.52
N GLY A 251 10.76 -19.34 23.43
CA GLY A 251 11.91 -18.56 23.84
C GLY A 251 12.82 -19.21 24.88
N MET A 252 12.30 -20.17 25.65
CA MET A 252 13.03 -20.83 26.75
C MET A 252 13.73 -19.86 27.71
N GLY A 253 13.21 -18.63 27.85
CA GLY A 253 13.79 -17.56 28.68
C GLY A 253 15.07 -16.94 28.13
N LYS A 254 15.40 -17.19 26.86
CA LYS A 254 16.61 -16.68 26.18
C LYS A 254 16.32 -15.96 24.88
N ALA A 255 15.14 -16.15 24.29
CA ALA A 255 14.79 -15.49 23.04
C ALA A 255 14.48 -14.01 23.25
N ARG A 256 14.92 -13.22 22.27
CA ARG A 256 14.68 -11.78 22.23
C ARG A 256 14.24 -11.36 20.84
N ILE A 257 13.18 -10.59 20.77
CA ILE A 257 12.64 -10.01 19.54
C ILE A 257 12.73 -8.48 19.66
N ILE A 258 13.36 -7.83 18.69
CA ILE A 258 13.45 -6.37 18.59
C ILE A 258 13.00 -5.96 17.18
N VAL A 259 11.94 -5.18 17.08
CA VAL A 259 11.30 -4.84 15.81
C VAL A 259 11.00 -3.34 15.74
N LYS A 260 11.43 -2.70 14.66
CA LYS A 260 11.21 -1.27 14.44
C LYS A 260 9.89 -0.95 13.71
N GLY A 261 9.36 -1.91 12.97
CA GLY A 261 8.00 -1.90 12.44
C GLY A 261 7.05 -2.71 13.32
N ASN A 262 6.30 -3.61 12.72
CA ASN A 262 5.25 -4.41 13.36
C ASN A 262 5.66 -5.87 13.51
N LEU A 263 5.11 -6.54 14.53
CA LEU A 263 5.32 -7.96 14.78
C LEU A 263 4.04 -8.75 14.52
N PHE A 264 4.15 -9.79 13.70
CA PHE A 264 3.12 -10.80 13.49
C PHE A 264 3.66 -12.16 13.93
N ALA A 265 2.99 -12.84 14.84
CA ALA A 265 3.41 -14.17 15.28
C ALA A 265 2.23 -15.03 15.68
N LYS A 266 2.18 -16.29 15.28
CA LYS A 266 1.11 -17.20 15.74
C LYS A 266 1.10 -17.33 17.26
N PHE A 267 2.25 -17.55 17.88
CA PHE A 267 2.36 -17.62 19.34
C PHE A 267 3.75 -17.19 19.81
N MET A 268 3.84 -16.77 21.06
CA MET A 268 5.10 -16.47 21.73
C MET A 268 5.10 -17.06 23.14
N GLU A 269 6.18 -17.74 23.51
CA GLU A 269 6.33 -18.32 24.84
C GLU A 269 7.70 -17.94 25.43
N TYR A 270 7.76 -17.57 26.70
CA TYR A 270 9.02 -17.30 27.43
C TYR A 270 10.01 -16.40 26.67
N THR A 271 9.50 -15.31 26.09
CA THR A 271 10.22 -14.43 25.16
C THR A 271 10.17 -12.97 25.63
N ASP A 272 11.30 -12.27 25.51
CA ASP A 272 11.37 -10.81 25.65
C ASP A 272 11.15 -10.14 24.28
N VAL A 273 10.17 -9.23 24.20
CA VAL A 273 9.70 -8.65 22.93
C VAL A 273 9.63 -7.12 23.05
N GLU A 274 10.34 -6.42 22.16
CA GLU A 274 10.35 -4.96 22.05
C GLU A 274 9.96 -4.55 20.61
N VAL A 275 8.86 -3.82 20.46
CA VAL A 275 8.30 -3.44 19.15
C VAL A 275 7.93 -1.95 19.12
N ASP A 276 8.40 -1.22 18.12
CA ASP A 276 8.07 0.20 17.95
C ASP A 276 6.68 0.43 17.32
N GLY A 277 6.21 -0.49 16.48
CA GLY A 277 4.84 -0.55 15.96
C GLY A 277 3.92 -1.46 16.79
N PHE A 278 2.89 -2.00 16.14
CA PHE A 278 1.92 -2.87 16.80
C PHE A 278 2.38 -4.33 16.84
N VAL A 279 1.78 -5.10 17.76
CA VAL A 279 1.96 -6.55 17.88
C VAL A 279 0.65 -7.25 17.59
N GLU A 280 0.68 -8.27 16.74
CA GLU A 280 -0.46 -9.14 16.46
C GLU A 280 -0.06 -10.61 16.63
N ALA A 281 -0.77 -11.33 17.50
CA ALA A 281 -0.50 -12.75 17.74
C ALA A 281 -1.72 -13.56 18.21
N ASP A 282 -1.69 -14.90 18.13
CA ASP A 282 -2.77 -15.70 18.74
C ASP A 282 -2.57 -15.77 20.26
N SER A 283 -1.36 -16.06 20.73
CA SER A 283 -1.11 -16.19 22.18
C SER A 283 0.26 -15.74 22.65
N ALA A 284 0.32 -15.30 23.90
CA ALA A 284 1.56 -15.01 24.62
C ALA A 284 1.55 -15.70 25.99
N ILE A 285 2.56 -16.53 26.25
CA ILE A 285 2.69 -17.28 27.50
C ILE A 285 4.01 -16.91 28.20
N ASN A 286 3.93 -16.33 29.40
CA ASN A 286 5.09 -15.89 30.18
C ASN A 286 6.06 -15.02 29.36
N CYS A 287 5.52 -14.13 28.54
CA CYS A 287 6.29 -13.18 27.76
C CYS A 287 6.40 -11.83 28.47
N ASN A 288 7.46 -11.09 28.16
CA ASN A 288 7.60 -9.69 28.50
C ASN A 288 7.53 -8.89 27.20
N VAL A 289 6.35 -8.37 26.88
CA VAL A 289 6.06 -7.68 25.61
C VAL A 289 5.95 -6.19 25.86
N VAL A 290 6.68 -5.41 25.08
CA VAL A 290 6.61 -3.94 25.08
C VAL A 290 6.36 -3.47 23.65
N SER A 291 5.19 -2.89 23.40
CA SER A 291 4.83 -2.23 22.15
C SER A 291 4.60 -0.74 22.37
N ASN A 292 5.20 0.09 21.51
CA ASN A 292 4.95 1.53 21.47
C ASN A 292 3.65 1.91 20.72
N ASP A 293 2.83 0.92 20.38
CA ASP A 293 1.52 1.04 19.75
C ASP A 293 0.52 0.06 20.40
N LYS A 294 -0.48 -0.44 19.66
CA LYS A 294 -1.49 -1.40 20.13
C LYS A 294 -0.94 -2.83 20.14
N VAL A 295 -1.38 -3.61 21.11
CA VAL A 295 -1.15 -5.07 21.14
C VAL A 295 -2.47 -5.77 20.93
N ILE A 296 -2.51 -6.68 19.96
CA ILE A 296 -3.72 -7.35 19.50
C ILE A 296 -3.47 -8.85 19.59
N PHE A 297 -4.29 -9.53 20.37
CA PHE A 297 -4.32 -10.98 20.41
C PHE A 297 -5.62 -11.47 19.78
N ASN A 298 -5.53 -11.99 18.55
CA ASN A 298 -6.64 -12.44 17.72
C ASN A 298 -6.40 -13.88 17.23
N GLY A 299 -7.45 -14.68 17.09
CA GLY A 299 -7.34 -16.14 16.87
C GLY A 299 -8.41 -16.87 17.68
N GLY A 300 -8.78 -18.11 17.36
CA GLY A 300 -9.95 -18.77 18.00
C GLY A 300 -9.88 -18.96 19.53
N HIS A 301 -8.69 -18.93 20.14
CA HIS A 301 -8.47 -18.98 21.59
C HIS A 301 -7.36 -17.98 21.99
N ALA A 302 -7.50 -16.75 21.53
CA ALA A 302 -6.40 -15.80 21.66
C ALA A 302 -6.19 -15.36 23.12
N SER A 303 -4.99 -15.53 23.66
CA SER A 303 -4.80 -15.40 25.11
C SER A 303 -3.46 -14.79 25.53
N ILE A 304 -3.50 -13.99 26.60
CA ILE A 304 -2.31 -13.58 27.34
C ILE A 304 -2.30 -14.32 28.67
N VAL A 305 -1.28 -15.17 28.89
CA VAL A 305 -1.17 -16.00 30.10
C VAL A 305 0.21 -15.82 30.73
N GLY A 306 0.24 -15.11 31.85
CA GLY A 306 1.47 -14.87 32.59
C GLY A 306 2.43 -13.89 31.93
N GLY A 307 3.41 -13.44 32.72
CA GLY A 307 4.35 -12.41 32.29
C GLY A 307 3.72 -11.01 32.29
N LYS A 308 4.24 -10.14 31.43
CA LYS A 308 3.91 -8.73 31.38
C LYS A 308 3.75 -8.25 29.94
N VAL A 309 2.60 -7.69 29.60
CA VAL A 309 2.33 -7.14 28.28
C VAL A 309 2.02 -5.65 28.40
N TYR A 310 2.78 -4.83 27.69
CA TYR A 310 2.61 -3.39 27.60
C TYR A 310 2.27 -2.99 26.17
N GLY A 311 1.08 -2.43 25.97
CA GLY A 311 0.64 -1.84 24.70
C GLY A 311 0.29 -0.38 24.90
N CYS A 312 1.14 0.53 24.42
CA CYS A 312 0.99 1.96 24.65
C CYS A 312 -0.39 2.51 24.24
N ALA A 313 -0.86 2.13 23.05
CA ALA A 313 -2.13 2.60 22.48
C ALA A 313 -3.35 1.77 22.94
N GLY A 314 -3.12 0.65 23.61
CA GLY A 314 -4.17 -0.25 24.09
C GLY A 314 -3.81 -1.73 23.91
N ILE A 315 -4.64 -2.58 24.51
CA ILE A 315 -4.56 -4.03 24.37
C ILE A 315 -5.95 -4.54 23.98
N GLU A 316 -6.01 -5.42 23.00
CA GLU A 316 -7.22 -6.16 22.62
C GLU A 316 -6.89 -7.65 22.65
N VAL A 317 -7.69 -8.44 23.36
CA VAL A 317 -7.46 -9.89 23.54
C VAL A 317 -8.80 -10.60 23.73
N GLN A 318 -8.89 -11.89 23.39
CA GLN A 318 -10.08 -12.67 23.74
C GLN A 318 -10.05 -13.09 25.21
N ASN A 319 -8.98 -13.75 25.64
CA ASN A 319 -8.83 -14.32 26.98
C ASN A 319 -7.64 -13.71 27.72
N LEU A 320 -7.88 -13.19 28.92
CA LEU A 320 -6.85 -12.55 29.74
C LEU A 320 -6.65 -13.33 31.04
N GLY A 321 -5.51 -14.01 31.16
CA GLY A 321 -5.23 -15.00 32.20
C GLY A 321 -5.67 -16.41 31.82
N ASN A 322 -5.72 -17.32 32.80
CA ASN A 322 -6.19 -18.70 32.62
C ASN A 322 -6.77 -19.29 33.92
N ASP A 323 -7.36 -20.49 33.83
CA ASP A 323 -7.98 -21.21 34.97
C ASP A 323 -7.00 -21.57 36.10
N ALA A 324 -5.70 -21.61 35.80
CA ALA A 324 -4.66 -21.82 36.82
C ALA A 324 -4.33 -20.53 37.60
N PHE A 325 -5.01 -19.42 37.30
CA PHE A 325 -4.83 -18.09 37.89
C PHE A 325 -3.37 -17.63 37.88
N ILE A 326 -2.67 -17.93 36.78
CA ILE A 326 -1.30 -17.50 36.58
C ILE A 326 -1.29 -15.96 36.57
N LYS A 327 -0.43 -15.40 37.43
CA LYS A 327 -0.31 -13.94 37.57
C LYS A 327 0.04 -13.32 36.22
N THR A 328 -0.86 -12.49 35.71
CA THR A 328 -0.75 -11.87 34.38
C THR A 328 -0.83 -10.36 34.52
N GLU A 329 0.17 -9.63 34.02
CA GLU A 329 0.22 -8.17 34.10
C GLU A 329 0.00 -7.54 32.72
N VAL A 330 -1.01 -6.67 32.57
CA VAL A 330 -1.23 -5.90 31.35
C VAL A 330 -1.19 -4.41 31.65
N HIS A 331 -0.52 -3.67 30.78
CA HIS A 331 -0.29 -2.24 30.95
C HIS A 331 -0.61 -1.49 29.66
N VAL A 332 -1.36 -0.40 29.78
CA VAL A 332 -1.66 0.51 28.66
C VAL A 332 -1.53 1.96 29.09
N GLY A 333 -1.47 2.87 28.11
CA GLY A 333 -1.24 4.28 28.38
C GLY A 333 0.22 4.57 28.75
N VAL A 334 0.47 5.75 29.30
CA VAL A 334 1.83 6.23 29.63
C VAL A 334 2.00 6.52 31.11
N HIS A 335 3.14 6.07 31.65
CA HIS A 335 3.51 6.41 33.03
C HIS A 335 3.75 7.92 33.15
N LYS A 336 3.44 8.52 34.32
CA LYS A 336 3.66 9.95 34.59
C LYS A 336 5.12 10.38 34.41
N LYS A 337 6.07 9.44 34.51
CA LYS A 337 7.51 9.65 34.36
C LYS A 337 7.87 10.04 32.92
N ILE A 338 7.16 9.51 31.93
CA ILE A 338 7.37 9.85 30.52
C ILE A 338 6.98 11.31 30.27
N LYS A 339 5.83 11.75 30.82
CA LYS A 339 5.39 13.15 30.72
C LYS A 339 6.38 14.13 31.38
N ILE A 340 6.95 13.75 32.53
CA ILE A 340 8.00 14.54 33.20
C ILE A 340 9.25 14.62 32.34
N LYS A 341 9.71 13.48 31.79
CA LYS A 341 10.89 13.43 30.93
C LYS A 341 10.73 14.26 29.65
N ILE A 342 9.54 14.27 29.05
CA ILE A 342 9.21 15.16 27.93
C ILE A 342 9.41 16.63 28.33
N ALA A 343 8.84 17.07 29.46
CA ALA A 343 8.97 18.47 29.91
C ALA A 343 10.44 18.85 30.23
N GLU A 344 11.23 17.92 30.76
CA GLU A 344 12.66 18.11 30.99
C GLU A 344 13.45 18.23 29.68
N LEU A 345 13.16 17.36 28.70
CA LEU A 345 13.77 17.39 27.38
C LEU A 345 13.40 18.65 26.59
N GLU A 346 12.14 19.10 26.65
CA GLU A 346 11.71 20.37 26.03
C GLU A 346 12.55 21.54 26.55
N LYS A 347 12.70 21.63 27.87
CA LYS A 347 13.53 22.67 28.49
C LYS A 347 15.00 22.56 28.07
N LEU A 348 15.54 21.36 27.95
CA LEU A 348 16.91 21.12 27.53
C LEU A 348 17.14 21.52 26.06
N VAL A 349 16.21 21.13 25.17
CA VAL A 349 16.20 21.47 23.74
C VAL A 349 16.17 22.99 23.57
N ASP A 350 15.31 23.69 24.31
CA ASP A 350 15.22 25.16 24.26
C ASP A 350 16.54 25.83 24.70
N GLN A 351 17.14 25.35 25.80
CA GLN A 351 18.43 25.86 26.29
C GLN A 351 19.56 25.65 25.27
N LYS A 352 19.66 24.45 24.69
CA LYS A 352 20.66 24.14 23.66
C LYS A 352 20.44 24.94 22.38
N GLN A 353 19.18 25.16 21.98
CA GLN A 353 18.83 25.99 20.83
C GLN A 353 19.23 27.46 21.05
N MET A 354 19.00 28.01 22.25
CA MET A 354 19.48 29.35 22.62
C MET A 354 21.00 29.44 22.60
N LEU A 355 21.71 28.43 23.13
CA LEU A 355 23.17 28.38 23.10
C LEU A 355 23.70 28.35 21.66
N LEU A 356 23.12 27.55 20.76
CA LEU A 356 23.49 27.53 19.35
C LEU A 356 23.24 28.87 18.65
N ASN A 357 22.15 29.56 18.99
CA ASN A 357 21.87 30.90 18.47
C ASN A 357 22.96 31.89 18.91
N ASN A 358 23.41 31.82 20.16
CA ASN A 358 24.52 32.63 20.67
C ASN A 358 25.86 32.30 19.98
N ILE A 359 26.16 31.01 19.78
CA ILE A 359 27.36 30.56 19.04
C ILE A 359 27.32 31.08 17.60
N ASN A 360 26.19 30.97 16.92
CA ASN A 360 26.01 31.49 15.56
C ASN A 360 26.19 33.01 15.50
N ALA A 361 25.66 33.75 16.47
CA ALA A 361 25.86 35.19 16.58
C ALA A 361 27.34 35.54 16.79
N GLY A 362 28.05 34.80 17.66
CA GLY A 362 29.48 34.96 17.88
C GLY A 362 30.32 34.70 16.64
N ILE A 363 30.02 33.64 15.87
CA ILE A 363 30.68 33.35 14.59
C ILE A 363 30.47 34.51 13.61
N LYS A 364 29.23 35.01 13.48
CA LYS A 364 28.90 36.13 12.59
C LYS A 364 29.63 37.42 12.98
N GLN A 365 29.76 37.71 14.27
CA GLN A 365 30.53 38.85 14.77
C GLN A 365 32.01 38.75 14.41
N ILE A 366 32.61 37.57 14.58
CA ILE A 366 34.02 37.34 14.20
C ILE A 366 34.20 37.52 12.69
N GLU A 367 33.27 37.02 11.86
CA GLU A 367 33.33 37.20 10.40
C GLU A 367 33.27 38.67 9.99
N GLN A 368 32.44 39.48 10.65
CA GLN A 368 32.39 40.93 10.43
C GLN A 368 33.69 41.63 10.85
N MET A 369 34.31 41.20 11.94
CA MET A 369 35.58 41.76 12.41
C MET A 369 36.76 41.41 11.49
N MET A 370 36.80 40.18 10.93
CA MET A 370 37.84 39.76 9.99
C MET A 370 37.81 40.53 8.67
N GLY A 371 36.64 41.00 8.22
CA GLY A 371 36.52 41.88 7.06
C GLY A 371 37.13 43.28 7.26
N SER A 372 37.54 43.61 8.49
CA SER A 372 37.88 44.97 8.93
C SER A 372 39.28 45.12 9.56
N ALA A 373 40.00 44.02 9.87
CA ALA A 373 41.19 44.05 10.74
C ALA A 373 42.40 43.27 10.18
N ALA A 374 43.62 43.78 10.46
CA ALA A 374 44.91 43.26 9.99
C ALA A 374 45.53 42.14 10.85
N ASP A 375 44.86 41.71 11.94
CA ASP A 375 45.36 40.70 12.88
C ASP A 375 44.50 39.43 12.85
N GLY A 376 44.70 38.62 11.79
CA GLY A 376 43.81 37.51 11.42
C GLY A 376 43.98 36.21 12.21
N MET A 377 45.17 35.92 12.74
CA MET A 377 45.47 34.58 13.30
C MET A 377 44.70 34.26 14.59
N ASN A 378 44.53 35.22 15.51
CA ASN A 378 43.81 34.99 16.79
C ASN A 378 42.28 34.88 16.59
N LEU A 379 41.72 35.62 15.62
CA LEU A 379 40.29 35.53 15.28
C LEU A 379 39.95 34.20 14.59
N GLU A 380 40.86 33.68 13.78
CA GLU A 380 40.67 32.41 13.06
C GLU A 380 40.65 31.21 14.02
N GLU A 381 41.53 31.18 15.02
CA GLU A 381 41.50 30.16 16.09
C GLU A 381 40.20 30.19 16.90
N LYS A 382 39.73 31.39 17.29
CA LYS A 382 38.45 31.56 18.01
C LYS A 382 37.26 31.13 17.15
N LYS A 383 37.27 31.45 15.85
CA LYS A 383 36.24 30.99 14.90
C LYS A 383 36.22 29.47 14.82
N LEU A 384 37.39 28.85 14.67
CA LEU A 384 37.51 27.39 14.60
C LEU A 384 36.97 26.71 15.86
N ALA A 385 37.26 27.26 17.04
CA ALA A 385 36.72 26.76 18.31
C ALA A 385 35.18 26.84 18.37
N LEU A 386 34.59 27.97 17.96
CA LEU A 386 33.14 28.14 17.92
C LEU A 386 32.45 27.24 16.88
N VAL A 387 33.08 27.01 15.73
CA VAL A 387 32.57 26.08 14.71
C VAL A 387 32.57 24.64 15.23
N ARG A 388 33.62 24.21 15.93
CA ARG A 388 33.65 22.89 16.59
C ARG A 388 32.55 22.75 17.63
N ALA A 389 32.40 23.74 18.52
CA ALA A 389 31.34 23.77 19.51
C ALA A 389 29.95 23.78 18.87
N LYS A 390 29.77 24.48 17.74
CA LYS A 390 28.52 24.46 16.96
C LYS A 390 28.22 23.05 16.45
N ILE A 391 29.18 22.36 15.85
CA ILE A 391 29.00 21.01 15.32
C ILE A 391 28.56 20.05 16.44
N GLU A 392 29.30 20.05 17.55
CA GLU A 392 29.00 19.22 18.72
C GLU A 392 27.60 19.51 19.28
N LYS A 393 27.29 20.78 19.55
CA LYS A 393 25.98 21.16 20.10
C LYS A 393 24.83 20.97 19.13
N THR A 394 25.08 21.02 17.82
CA THR A 394 24.07 20.71 16.80
C THR A 394 23.76 19.21 16.79
N ALA A 395 24.79 18.35 16.91
CA ALA A 395 24.59 16.90 17.00
C ALA A 395 23.78 16.53 18.26
N GLU A 396 24.20 17.03 19.43
CA GLU A 396 23.48 16.80 20.69
C GLU A 396 22.02 17.30 20.66
N LEU A 397 21.77 18.47 20.05
CA LEU A 397 20.42 19.01 19.93
C LEU A 397 19.56 18.17 19.00
N THR A 398 20.15 17.62 17.94
CA THR A 398 19.44 16.75 16.98
C THR A 398 18.99 15.47 17.68
N GLU A 399 19.88 14.83 18.43
CA GLU A 399 19.58 13.62 19.20
C GLU A 399 18.47 13.86 20.24
N ASP A 400 18.55 14.96 21.02
CA ASP A 400 17.52 15.30 22.00
C ASP A 400 16.16 15.58 21.35
N LYS A 401 16.14 16.25 20.18
CA LYS A 401 14.91 16.52 19.42
C LYS A 401 14.29 15.24 18.89
N GLU A 402 15.09 14.31 18.38
CA GLU A 402 14.62 13.01 17.90
C GLU A 402 14.00 12.19 19.04
N GLU A 403 14.64 12.13 20.21
CA GLU A 403 14.09 11.46 21.40
C GLU A 403 12.81 12.15 21.89
N LEU A 404 12.76 13.49 21.86
CA LEU A 404 11.59 14.26 22.26
C LEU A 404 10.39 13.97 21.34
N GLU A 405 10.59 14.02 20.02
CA GLU A 405 9.55 13.67 19.03
C GLU A 405 9.08 12.23 19.21
N ARG A 406 10.01 11.29 19.45
CA ARG A 406 9.67 9.89 19.72
C ARG A 406 8.76 9.75 20.94
N LEU A 407 9.12 10.37 22.07
CA LEU A 407 8.32 10.30 23.30
C LEU A 407 6.97 11.01 23.15
N LYS A 408 6.91 12.13 22.43
CA LYS A 408 5.65 12.82 22.11
C LYS A 408 4.71 11.95 21.29
N GLY A 409 5.22 11.30 20.25
CA GLY A 409 4.43 10.37 19.43
C GLY A 409 3.86 9.20 20.23
N ILE A 410 4.61 8.67 21.19
CA ILE A 410 4.14 7.63 22.12
C ILE A 410 2.96 8.14 22.97
N VAL A 411 3.08 9.35 23.54
CA VAL A 411 2.00 9.94 24.34
C VAL A 411 0.76 10.21 23.51
N GLU A 412 0.92 10.72 22.29
CA GLU A 412 -0.20 10.98 21.39
C GLU A 412 -0.97 9.69 21.10
N ARG A 413 -0.28 8.62 20.69
CA ARG A 413 -0.87 7.29 20.45
C ARG A 413 -1.55 6.68 21.68
N SER A 414 -1.06 7.00 22.88
CA SER A 414 -1.61 6.48 24.14
C SER A 414 -2.96 7.08 24.55
N THR A 415 -3.42 8.12 23.85
CA THR A 415 -4.63 8.86 24.22
C THR A 415 -5.86 7.97 24.09
N GLY A 416 -6.55 7.76 25.20
CA GLY A 416 -7.75 6.90 25.22
C GLY A 416 -7.45 5.41 25.19
N ALA A 417 -6.22 4.99 25.51
CA ALA A 417 -5.85 3.58 25.57
C ALA A 417 -6.73 2.80 26.56
N THR A 418 -7.25 1.66 26.11
CA THR A 418 -8.09 0.74 26.90
C THR A 418 -7.52 -0.68 26.82
N VAL A 419 -7.97 -1.55 27.73
CA VAL A 419 -7.78 -3.00 27.62
C VAL A 419 -9.13 -3.62 27.32
N GLN A 420 -9.30 -4.18 26.13
CA GLN A 420 -10.52 -4.81 25.67
C GLN A 420 -10.36 -6.33 25.72
N VAL A 421 -11.26 -6.99 26.44
CA VAL A 421 -11.28 -8.44 26.61
C VAL A 421 -12.61 -8.98 26.07
N LEU A 422 -12.53 -9.75 24.98
CA LEU A 422 -13.71 -10.14 24.19
C LEU A 422 -14.40 -11.43 24.68
N GLU A 423 -13.73 -12.23 25.49
CA GLU A 423 -14.26 -13.47 26.09
C GLU A 423 -14.11 -13.42 27.60
N HIS A 424 -13.03 -13.98 28.17
CA HIS A 424 -12.89 -14.18 29.62
C HIS A 424 -11.72 -13.40 30.21
N VAL A 425 -11.93 -12.80 31.39
CA VAL A 425 -10.88 -12.30 32.28
C VAL A 425 -10.84 -13.20 33.51
N TYR A 426 -9.69 -13.80 33.76
CA TYR A 426 -9.48 -14.67 34.91
C TYR A 426 -9.00 -13.90 36.16
N PRO A 427 -9.09 -14.50 37.36
CA PRO A 427 -8.47 -13.98 38.58
C PRO A 427 -6.96 -13.81 38.46
N ASN A 428 -6.41 -12.95 39.33
CA ASN A 428 -4.97 -12.66 39.41
C ASN A 428 -4.39 -11.96 38.15
N VAL A 429 -5.25 -11.25 37.42
CA VAL A 429 -4.86 -10.34 36.34
C VAL A 429 -4.70 -8.94 36.93
N GLU A 430 -3.52 -8.35 36.76
CA GLU A 430 -3.25 -6.95 37.07
C GLU A 430 -3.39 -6.10 35.81
N VAL A 431 -4.39 -5.23 35.78
CA VAL A 431 -4.60 -4.24 34.72
C VAL A 431 -4.11 -2.88 35.20
N CYS A 432 -3.18 -2.31 34.44
CA CYS A 432 -2.62 -0.99 34.72
C CYS A 432 -2.90 -0.04 33.56
N ILE A 433 -3.59 1.08 33.84
CA ILE A 433 -3.83 2.14 32.87
C ILE A 433 -3.14 3.40 33.37
N ASN A 434 -2.16 3.89 32.62
CA ASN A 434 -1.25 4.97 33.01
C ASN A 434 -0.47 4.66 34.31
N ASN A 435 -0.97 5.09 35.47
CA ASN A 435 -0.38 4.81 36.78
C ASN A 435 -1.39 4.18 37.77
N LEU A 436 -2.60 3.89 37.28
CA LEU A 436 -3.71 3.36 38.06
C LEU A 436 -3.76 1.85 37.84
N LYS A 437 -4.04 1.11 38.92
CA LYS A 437 -4.01 -0.35 38.92
C LYS A 437 -5.31 -0.93 39.43
N LEU A 438 -5.70 -2.06 38.85
CA LEU A 438 -6.80 -2.90 39.30
C LEU A 438 -6.36 -4.36 39.19
N VAL A 439 -6.67 -5.17 40.20
CA VAL A 439 -6.39 -6.62 40.19
C VAL A 439 -7.71 -7.37 40.26
N THR A 440 -7.93 -8.30 39.34
CA THR A 440 -9.13 -9.13 39.31
C THR A 440 -9.06 -10.22 40.38
N LYS A 441 -10.19 -10.47 41.05
CA LYS A 441 -10.32 -11.51 42.09
C LYS A 441 -11.27 -12.63 41.69
N GLU A 442 -12.11 -12.36 40.71
CA GLU A 442 -13.17 -13.23 40.21
C GLU A 442 -13.09 -13.20 38.67
N GLU A 443 -13.83 -14.10 38.04
CA GLU A 443 -13.94 -14.17 36.59
C GLU A 443 -14.94 -13.12 36.08
N PHE A 444 -14.63 -12.54 34.92
CA PHE A 444 -15.53 -11.62 34.23
C PHE A 444 -15.56 -11.92 32.74
N ASP A 445 -16.72 -11.74 32.12
CA ASP A 445 -16.88 -11.94 30.69
C ASP A 445 -17.05 -10.60 29.97
N LYS A 446 -16.44 -10.47 28.80
CA LYS A 446 -16.64 -9.36 27.86
C LYS A 446 -16.47 -8.00 28.53
N ILE A 447 -15.25 -7.68 28.95
CA ILE A 447 -14.94 -6.47 29.72
C ILE A 447 -14.02 -5.53 28.94
N GLU A 448 -14.35 -4.24 28.98
CA GLU A 448 -13.42 -3.16 28.68
C GLU A 448 -12.94 -2.51 29.99
N PHE A 449 -11.64 -2.50 30.21
CA PHE A 449 -11.00 -1.70 31.25
C PHE A 449 -10.63 -0.33 30.68
N LYS A 450 -11.07 0.73 31.37
CA LYS A 450 -10.72 2.10 31.00
C LYS A 450 -10.51 2.99 32.20
N GLU A 451 -9.79 4.09 31.99
CA GLU A 451 -9.68 5.15 33.00
C GLU A 451 -10.96 5.98 33.03
N LYS A 452 -11.56 6.09 34.21
CA LYS A 452 -12.68 7.01 34.50
C LYS A 452 -12.54 7.55 35.91
N ASP A 453 -12.70 8.87 36.07
CA ASP A 453 -12.65 9.53 37.39
C ASP A 453 -11.38 9.21 38.21
N LYS A 454 -10.22 9.10 37.52
CA LYS A 454 -8.91 8.72 38.10
C LYS A 454 -8.87 7.32 38.74
N ALA A 455 -9.73 6.41 38.30
CA ALA A 455 -9.67 4.99 38.63
C ALA A 455 -9.75 4.14 37.36
N VAL A 456 -9.25 2.91 37.43
CA VAL A 456 -9.54 1.89 36.41
C VAL A 456 -10.93 1.32 36.72
N VAL A 457 -11.84 1.39 35.76
CA VAL A 457 -13.18 0.82 35.87
C VAL A 457 -13.39 -0.28 34.84
N MET A 458 -14.21 -1.26 35.19
CA MET A 458 -14.64 -2.33 34.30
C MET A 458 -16.00 -1.97 33.69
N LEU A 459 -16.12 -2.07 32.37
CA LEU A 459 -17.39 -1.91 31.66
C LEU A 459 -17.71 -3.17 30.89
N SER A 460 -18.96 -3.62 30.97
CA SER A 460 -19.44 -4.72 30.13
C SER A 460 -19.54 -4.27 28.66
N MET A 461 -18.95 -5.06 27.78
CA MET A 461 -19.05 -4.94 26.33
C MET A 461 -20.32 -5.67 25.85
N LYS A 462 -20.98 -5.09 24.85
CA LYS A 462 -22.22 -5.66 24.28
C LYS A 462 -21.92 -6.82 23.34
#